data_AF-A0A920SUQ0-F1
#
_entry.id   AF-A0A920SUQ0-F1
#
_cell.length_a   1.000
_cell.length_b   1.000
_cell.length_c   1.000
_cell.angle_alpha   90.00
_cell.angle_beta   90.00
_cell.angle_gamma   90.00
#
_symmetry.space_group_name_H-M   'P 1'
#
loop_
_entity.id
_entity.type
_entity.pdbx_description
1 polymer ?
#
loop_
_entity_poly.entity_id
_entity_poly.type
_entity_poly.pdbx_seq_one_letter_code
_entity_poly.pdbx_strand_id
1 'polypeptide(L)'
;MVKRWTPGSAVFYSILLLMVIIVGQQVMWCRHDAKGGVLQGVREGFRDVVAGMISGARNMVTIGVAVATAGIIVGAVSSTGLNNALVGVVESIAGNNVYLLLGLTAALCLVLGIGLPTTANYLWWHHCSPVLL
;
A
#
# COMPACT_ATOMS: atom_id res chain seq x y z
N MET A 1 -2.88 15.92 -25.92
CA MET A 1 -3.88 15.52 -24.91
C MET A 1 -3.37 14.27 -24.19
N VAL A 2 -2.83 14.40 -22.98
CA VAL A 2 -2.36 13.27 -22.17
C VAL A 2 -3.58 12.62 -21.52
N LYS A 3 -3.84 11.35 -21.85
CA LYS A 3 -4.96 10.58 -21.29
C LYS A 3 -4.60 10.29 -19.82
N ARG A 4 -5.24 10.98 -18.88
CA ARG A 4 -5.12 10.72 -17.44
C ARG A 4 -5.82 9.39 -17.13
N TRP A 5 -5.10 8.30 -17.23
CA TRP A 5 -5.60 7.00 -16.78
C TRP A 5 -5.83 7.05 -15.28
N THR A 6 -7.00 6.57 -14.85
CA THR A 6 -7.30 6.47 -13.43
C THR A 6 -6.37 5.42 -12.81
N PRO A 7 -5.74 5.70 -11.66
CA PRO A 7 -4.77 4.79 -11.03
C PRO A 7 -5.36 3.40 -10.74
N GLY A 8 -6.67 3.31 -10.49
CA GLY A 8 -7.34 2.01 -10.39
C GLY A 8 -7.24 1.17 -11.68
N SER A 9 -7.39 1.80 -12.85
CA SER A 9 -7.25 1.11 -14.15
C SER A 9 -5.80 0.68 -14.42
N ALA A 10 -4.81 1.50 -14.04
CA ALA A 10 -3.39 1.16 -14.22
C ALA A 10 -2.97 -0.07 -13.39
N VAL A 11 -3.46 -0.17 -12.15
CA VAL A 11 -3.23 -1.34 -11.28
C VAL A 11 -3.87 -2.60 -11.87
N PHE A 12 -5.10 -2.49 -12.36
CA PHE A 12 -5.80 -3.62 -12.97
C PHE A 12 -5.05 -4.19 -14.19
N TYR A 13 -4.61 -3.33 -15.12
CA TYR A 13 -3.82 -3.76 -16.27
C TYR A 13 -2.46 -4.36 -15.86
N SER A 14 -1.83 -3.84 -14.81
CA SER A 14 -0.56 -4.37 -14.30
C SER A 14 -0.71 -5.79 -13.74
N ILE A 15 -1.77 -6.05 -12.97
CA ILE A 15 -2.05 -7.39 -12.41
C ILE A 15 -2.35 -8.38 -13.53
N LEU A 16 -3.15 -7.99 -14.52
CA LEU A 16 -3.43 -8.83 -15.69
C LEU A 16 -2.15 -9.15 -16.48
N LEU A 17 -1.30 -8.16 -16.73
CA LEU A 17 -0.05 -8.35 -17.47
C LEU A 17 0.91 -9.27 -16.70
N LEU A 18 1.03 -9.09 -15.38
CA LEU A 18 1.82 -9.98 -14.52
C LEU A 18 1.28 -11.41 -14.52
N MET A 19 -0.04 -11.60 -14.47
CA MET A 19 -0.67 -12.91 -14.54
C MET A 19 -0.35 -13.61 -15.87
N VAL A 20 -0.40 -12.88 -16.98
CA VAL A 20 -0.03 -13.40 -18.31
C VAL A 20 1.46 -13.71 -18.40
N ILE A 21 2.33 -12.89 -17.80
CA ILE A 21 3.78 -13.14 -17.76
C ILE A 21 4.11 -14.42 -17.00
N ILE A 22 3.52 -14.64 -15.81
CA ILE A 22 3.79 -15.84 -15.00
C ILE A 22 3.41 -17.11 -15.77
N VAL A 23 2.24 -17.12 -16.40
CA VAL A 23 1.79 -18.23 -17.25
C VAL A 23 2.70 -18.39 -18.48
N GLY A 24 3.10 -17.27 -19.11
CA GLY A 24 4.00 -17.28 -20.26
C GLY A 24 5.39 -17.83 -19.95
N GLN A 25 5.96 -17.46 -18.79
CA GLN A 25 7.26 -17.95 -18.33
C GLN A 25 7.21 -19.43 -17.99
N GLN A 26 6.16 -19.91 -17.31
CA GLN A 26 5.96 -21.34 -17.01
C GLN A 26 5.82 -22.18 -18.27
N VAL A 27 5.06 -21.69 -19.26
CA VAL A 27 4.91 -22.37 -20.56
C VAL A 27 6.22 -22.36 -21.35
N MET A 28 7.01 -21.28 -21.32
CA MET A 28 8.30 -21.24 -22.00
C MET A 28 9.36 -22.13 -21.32
N TRP A 29 9.39 -22.16 -19.98
CA TRP A 29 10.29 -23.06 -19.23
C TRP A 29 9.95 -24.53 -19.48
N CYS A 30 8.68 -24.93 -19.42
CA CYS A 30 8.27 -26.30 -19.77
C CYS A 30 8.46 -26.65 -21.25
N ARG A 31 8.58 -25.67 -22.14
CA ARG A 31 8.90 -25.90 -23.57
C ARG A 31 10.41 -26.02 -23.81
N HIS A 32 11.23 -25.40 -22.97
CA HIS A 32 12.69 -25.46 -23.09
C HIS A 32 13.26 -26.73 -22.44
N ASP A 33 12.69 -27.17 -21.32
CA ASP A 33 12.89 -28.51 -20.78
C ASP A 33 11.99 -29.48 -21.54
N ALA A 34 12.53 -30.23 -22.51
CA ALA A 34 11.80 -31.09 -23.48
C ALA A 34 11.04 -32.30 -22.88
N LYS A 35 10.22 -32.09 -21.84
CA LYS A 35 9.39 -33.10 -21.16
C LYS A 35 8.06 -32.49 -20.70
N GLY A 36 7.05 -32.47 -21.59
CA GLY A 36 5.65 -32.34 -21.18
C GLY A 36 4.86 -31.30 -21.97
N GLY A 37 3.69 -31.70 -22.46
CA GLY A 37 2.86 -30.88 -23.35
C GLY A 37 2.48 -29.52 -22.75
N VAL A 38 2.26 -28.54 -23.65
CA VAL A 38 1.84 -27.15 -23.35
C VAL A 38 0.68 -27.08 -22.35
N LEU A 39 -0.19 -28.09 -22.34
CA LEU A 39 -1.32 -28.21 -21.42
C LEU A 39 -0.91 -28.35 -19.94
N GLN A 40 0.20 -29.05 -19.64
CA GLN A 40 0.72 -29.16 -18.27
C GLN A 40 1.35 -27.84 -17.81
N GLY A 41 2.13 -27.15 -18.66
CA GLY A 41 2.73 -25.85 -18.32
C GLY A 41 1.69 -24.75 -18.05
N VAL A 42 0.57 -24.75 -18.78
CA VAL A 42 -0.56 -23.82 -18.50
C VAL A 42 -1.24 -24.16 -17.16
N ARG A 43 -1.38 -25.44 -16.83
CA ARG A 43 -2.00 -25.89 -15.57
C ARG A 43 -1.12 -25.54 -14.36
N GLU A 44 0.18 -25.74 -14.48
CA GLU A 44 1.16 -25.37 -13.44
C GLU A 44 1.20 -23.84 -13.26
N GLY A 45 1.26 -23.08 -14.36
CA GLY A 45 1.25 -21.61 -14.30
C GLY A 45 -0.02 -21.05 -13.67
N PHE A 46 -1.19 -21.65 -13.93
CA PHE A 46 -2.44 -21.25 -13.28
C PHE A 46 -2.43 -21.54 -11.78
N ARG A 47 -1.85 -22.68 -11.36
CA ARG A 47 -1.68 -23.00 -9.93
C ARG A 47 -0.77 -22.00 -9.23
N ASP A 48 0.30 -21.58 -9.88
CA ASP A 48 1.25 -20.61 -9.33
C ASP A 48 0.65 -19.20 -9.25
N VAL A 49 -0.16 -18.80 -10.23
CA VAL A 49 -0.96 -17.56 -10.14
C VAL A 49 -1.90 -17.60 -8.92
N VAL A 50 -2.63 -18.70 -8.72
CA VAL A 50 -3.54 -18.86 -7.57
C VAL A 50 -2.78 -18.84 -6.25
N ALA A 51 -1.65 -19.55 -6.17
CA ALA A 51 -0.79 -19.54 -4.99
C ALA A 51 -0.24 -18.14 -4.69
N GLY A 52 0.19 -17.40 -5.73
CA GLY A 52 0.62 -16.01 -5.63
C GLY A 52 -0.47 -15.08 -5.11
N MET A 53 -1.71 -15.23 -5.59
CA MET A 53 -2.85 -14.47 -5.08
C MET A 53 -3.14 -14.78 -3.61
N ILE A 54 -3.09 -16.06 -3.20
CA ILE A 54 -3.30 -16.46 -1.80
C ILE A 54 -2.22 -15.86 -0.90
N SER A 55 -0.96 -15.89 -1.33
CA SER A 55 0.16 -15.27 -0.63
C SER A 55 -0.02 -13.75 -0.51
N GLY A 56 -0.40 -13.08 -1.61
CA GLY A 56 -0.71 -11.65 -1.62
C GLY A 56 -1.84 -11.28 -0.65
N ALA A 57 -2.93 -12.06 -0.63
CA ALA A 57 -4.04 -11.85 0.29
C ALA A 57 -3.61 -12.02 1.75
N ARG A 58 -2.83 -13.07 2.08
CA ARG A 58 -2.33 -13.28 3.46
C ARG A 58 -1.46 -12.13 3.96
N ASN A 59 -0.59 -11.59 3.10
CA ASN A 59 0.25 -10.45 3.46
C ASN A 59 -0.56 -9.16 3.70
N MET A 60 -1.63 -8.96 2.94
CA MET A 60 -2.52 -7.79 3.11
C MET A 60 -3.37 -7.86 4.38
N VAL A 61 -3.76 -9.06 4.84
CA VAL A 61 -4.55 -9.22 6.08
C VAL A 61 -3.80 -8.64 7.29
N THR A 62 -2.49 -8.90 7.42
CA THR A 62 -1.66 -8.38 8.51
C THR A 62 -1.65 -6.86 8.54
N ILE A 63 -1.51 -6.23 7.37
CA ILE A 63 -1.55 -4.77 7.23
C ILE A 63 -2.95 -4.24 7.56
N GLY A 64 -4.00 -4.92 7.10
CA GLY A 64 -5.39 -4.54 7.36
C GLY A 64 -5.72 -4.52 8.86
N VAL A 65 -5.28 -5.52 9.62
CA VAL A 65 -5.48 -5.56 11.08
C VAL A 65 -4.71 -4.45 11.78
N ALA A 66 -3.46 -4.17 11.36
CA ALA A 66 -2.67 -3.09 11.93
C ALA A 66 -3.33 -1.71 11.70
N VAL A 67 -3.81 -1.44 10.48
CA VAL A 67 -4.49 -0.19 10.12
C VAL A 67 -5.84 -0.07 10.84
N ALA A 68 -6.60 -1.17 10.97
CA ALA A 68 -7.86 -1.17 11.71
C ALA A 68 -7.65 -0.79 13.19
N THR A 69 -6.60 -1.36 13.81
CA THR A 69 -6.25 -1.06 15.21
C THR A 69 -5.81 0.40 15.37
N ALA A 70 -4.96 0.90 14.47
CA ALA A 70 -4.55 2.31 14.46
C ALA A 70 -5.76 3.25 14.28
N GLY A 71 -6.71 2.89 13.41
CA GLY A 71 -7.94 3.66 13.19
C GLY A 71 -8.81 3.77 14.43
N ILE A 72 -8.95 2.68 15.21
CA ILE A 72 -9.70 2.70 16.48
C ILE A 72 -9.01 3.62 17.49
N ILE A 73 -7.68 3.56 17.61
CA ILE A 73 -6.91 4.42 18.53
C ILE A 73 -7.06 5.89 18.14
N VAL A 74 -6.87 6.23 16.87
CA VAL A 74 -7.01 7.60 16.36
C VAL A 74 -8.45 8.11 16.53
N GLY A 75 -9.45 7.25 16.29
CA GLY A 75 -10.87 7.57 16.52
C GLY A 75 -11.18 7.86 17.99
N ALA A 76 -10.66 7.05 18.91
CA ALA A 76 -10.81 7.25 20.34
C ALA A 76 -10.14 8.56 20.79
N VAL A 77 -8.88 8.80 20.40
CA VAL A 77 -8.12 10.01 20.74
C VAL A 77 -8.82 11.29 20.21
N SER A 78 -9.42 11.21 19.03
CA SER A 78 -10.20 12.31 18.46
C SER A 78 -11.45 12.61 19.31
N SER A 79 -12.17 11.57 19.75
CA SER A 79 -13.40 11.73 20.54
C SER A 79 -13.18 12.31 21.94
N THR A 80 -12.01 12.08 22.55
CA THR A 80 -11.66 12.61 23.88
C THR A 80 -11.21 14.09 23.84
N GLY A 81 -11.05 14.68 22.65
CA GLY A 81 -10.51 16.04 22.50
C GLY A 81 -9.01 16.17 22.82
N LEU A 82 -8.35 15.05 23.12
CA LEU A 82 -6.93 14.99 23.47
C LEU A 82 -6.03 15.40 22.30
N ASN A 83 -6.49 15.17 21.06
CA ASN A 83 -5.84 15.65 19.84
C ASN A 83 -5.45 17.14 19.94
N ASN A 84 -6.42 18.01 20.24
CA ASN A 84 -6.18 19.45 20.28
C ASN A 84 -5.25 19.86 21.43
N ALA A 85 -5.37 19.19 22.58
CA ALA A 85 -4.49 19.42 23.72
C ALA A 85 -3.03 19.00 23.44
N LEU A 86 -2.83 17.88 22.75
CA LEU A 86 -1.49 17.41 22.36
C LEU A 86 -0.82 18.33 21.35
N VAL A 87 -1.56 18.84 20.37
CA VAL A 87 -1.04 19.84 19.41
C VAL A 87 -0.62 21.12 20.14
N GLY A 88 -1.44 21.61 21.07
CA GLY A 88 -1.10 22.79 21.87
C GLY A 88 0.15 22.62 22.74
N VAL A 89 0.39 21.43 23.31
CA VAL A 89 1.63 21.14 24.04
C VAL A 89 2.84 21.19 23.12
N VAL A 90 2.77 20.60 21.92
CA VAL A 90 3.87 20.65 20.94
C VAL A 90 4.13 22.09 20.47
N GLU A 91 3.09 22.89 20.23
CA GLU A 91 3.22 24.31 19.89
C GLU A 91 3.85 25.14 21.02
N SER A 92 3.48 24.86 22.27
CA SER A 92 4.08 25.52 23.43
C SER A 92 5.57 25.23 23.59
N ILE A 93 6.01 24.01 23.24
CA ILE A 93 7.43 23.65 23.20
C ILE A 93 8.14 24.33 22.02
N ALA A 94 7.45 24.51 20.89
CA ALA A 94 8.00 25.14 19.69
C ALA A 94 8.10 26.67 19.78
N GLY A 95 7.39 27.31 20.72
CA GLY A 95 7.58 28.72 21.06
C GLY A 95 7.39 29.68 19.86
N ASN A 96 6.28 29.55 19.14
CA ASN A 96 5.93 30.36 17.95
C ASN A 96 6.94 30.28 16.77
N ASN A 97 7.94 29.40 16.84
CA ASN A 97 8.91 29.21 15.76
C ASN A 97 8.48 28.05 14.85
N VAL A 98 7.90 28.41 13.70
CA VAL A 98 7.38 27.47 12.69
C VAL A 98 8.45 26.50 12.19
N TYR A 99 9.72 26.91 12.09
CA TYR A 99 10.80 26.05 11.62
C TYR A 99 11.12 24.93 12.62
N LEU A 100 11.02 25.21 13.93
CA LEU A 100 11.23 24.20 14.98
C LEU A 100 10.07 23.19 15.00
N LEU A 101 8.84 23.69 14.83
CA LEU A 101 7.64 22.86 14.76
C LEU A 101 7.68 21.89 13.58
N LEU A 102 8.08 22.36 12.39
CA LEU A 102 8.26 21.50 11.20
C LEU A 102 9.36 20.46 11.42
N GLY A 103 10.48 20.84 12.04
CA GLY A 103 11.57 19.91 12.35
C GLY A 103 11.15 18.78 13.30
N LEU A 104 10.43 19.12 14.38
CA LEU A 104 9.92 18.14 15.34
C LEU A 104 8.87 17.22 14.70
N THR A 105 7.99 17.80 13.89
CA THR A 105 6.94 17.06 13.16
C THR A 105 7.56 16.13 12.12
N ALA A 106 8.58 16.56 11.38
CA ALA A 106 9.28 15.73 10.42
C ALA A 106 9.97 14.53 11.10
N ALA A 107 10.60 14.73 12.26
CA ALA A 107 11.18 13.65 13.03
C ALA A 107 10.12 12.66 13.54
N LEU A 108 8.99 13.15 14.07
CA LEU A 108 7.85 12.33 14.49
C LEU A 108 7.26 11.52 13.32
N CYS A 109 7.05 12.15 12.16
CA CYS A 109 6.56 11.48 10.96
C CYS A 109 7.56 10.46 10.40
N LEU A 110 8.87 10.68 10.54
CA LEU A 110 9.88 9.72 10.12
C LEU A 110 9.90 8.49 11.02
N VAL A 111 9.81 8.67 12.34
CA VAL A 111 9.74 7.57 13.31
C VAL A 111 8.44 6.78 13.15
N LEU A 112 7.30 7.46 13.00
CA LEU A 112 5.99 6.81 12.80
C LEU A 112 5.84 6.22 11.39
N GLY A 113 6.46 6.84 10.37
CA GLY A 113 6.30 6.52 8.95
C GLY A 113 7.11 5.32 8.48
N ILE A 114 8.25 5.01 9.13
CA ILE A 114 9.02 3.80 8.81
C ILE A 114 8.25 2.52 9.18
N GLY A 115 7.29 2.61 10.12
CA GLY A 115 6.43 1.50 10.52
C GLY A 115 5.18 1.30 9.67
N LEU A 116 4.84 2.24 8.79
CA LEU A 116 3.65 2.14 7.95
C LEU A 116 3.99 1.36 6.68
N PRO A 117 3.27 0.26 6.38
CA PRO A 117 3.48 -0.50 5.16
C PRO A 117 3.34 0.43 3.96
N THR A 118 4.31 0.43 3.06
CA THR A 118 4.39 1.31 1.89
C THR A 118 3.10 1.28 1.04
N THR A 119 2.33 0.19 1.11
CA THR A 119 0.98 0.06 0.51
C THR A 119 -0.05 1.02 1.09
N ALA A 120 -0.06 1.24 2.42
CA ALA A 120 -0.96 2.19 3.08
C ALA A 120 -0.66 3.64 2.68
N ASN A 121 0.63 3.96 2.44
CA ASN A 121 1.07 5.28 1.97
C ASN A 121 0.55 5.62 0.55
N TYR A 122 0.25 4.63 -0.30
CA TYR A 122 -0.35 4.90 -1.62
C TYR A 122 -1.88 5.00 -1.57
N LEU A 123 -2.53 4.40 -0.57
CA LEU A 123 -3.99 4.40 -0.43
C LEU A 123 -4.56 5.74 0.06
N TRP A 124 -3.88 6.43 1.00
CA TRP A 124 -4.38 7.71 1.53
C TRP A 124 -4.31 8.86 0.53
N TRP A 125 -3.36 8.82 -0.41
CA TRP A 125 -3.23 9.80 -1.50
C TRP A 125 -4.49 9.89 -2.37
N HIS A 126 -5.30 8.82 -2.42
CA HIS A 126 -6.53 8.82 -3.21
C HIS A 126 -7.70 9.57 -2.57
N HIS A 127 -7.70 9.73 -1.25
CA HIS A 127 -8.79 10.40 -0.55
C HIS A 127 -8.61 11.93 -0.50
N CYS A 128 -7.39 12.43 -0.77
CA CYS A 128 -7.05 13.86 -0.67
C CYS A 128 -6.96 14.59 -2.02
N SER A 129 -7.60 14.08 -3.08
CA SER A 129 -7.69 14.81 -4.37
C SER A 129 -8.72 15.96 -4.46
N PRO A 130 -9.60 16.28 -3.48
CA PRO A 130 -10.46 17.45 -3.60
C PRO A 130 -9.91 18.74 -2.96
N VAL A 131 -8.67 18.78 -2.45
CA VAL A 131 -8.12 19.97 -1.74
C VAL A 131 -7.03 20.75 -2.52
N LEU A 132 -6.67 20.31 -3.73
CA LEU A 132 -5.62 20.95 -4.56
C LEU A 132 -6.08 21.32 -5.99
N LEU A 133 -7.40 21.47 -6.19
CA LEU A 133 -8.06 22.12 -7.33
C LEU A 133 -9.16 23.05 -6.79
#